data_AF-A0A7W8BVD9-F1
#
_entry.id   AF-A0A7W8BVD9-F1
#
_cell.length_a   1.000
_cell.length_b   1.000
_cell.length_c   1.000
_cell.angle_alpha   90.00
_cell.angle_beta   90.00
_cell.angle_gamma   90.00
#
_symmetry.space_group_name_H-M   'P 1'
#
loop_
_entity.id
_entity.type
_entity.pdbx_description
1 polymer ?
#
loop_
_entity_poly.entity_id
_entity_poly.type
_entity_poly.pdbx_seq_one_letter_code
_entity_poly.pdbx_strand_id
1 'polypeptide(L)'
;MPSSSPDELSPRESFLLERSSIALNRFDDETPDIYRRPIELPEAVHAWIAGWGGRSLFLTGAIGVGKTHTAWKTCRRWLEAQYGPGQPWQGSPVIKAYRSTALFDALRPDAPEGEGRALVKKLQKVDLLFVDDLAAARPSSWTQERLFEIFDERYIRRRPVIITCDVLPSQLSEVTGPRVASRLAEMCGNSIVLLEGPDRRQGAAA
;
A
#
# COMPACT_ATOMS: atom_id res chain seq x y z
N MET A 1 -29.27 32.21 26.77
CA MET A 1 -28.18 31.96 25.80
C MET A 1 -27.04 31.29 26.57
N PRO A 2 -26.99 29.97 26.74
CA PRO A 2 -25.80 29.34 27.30
C PRO A 2 -24.77 29.21 26.18
N SER A 3 -23.61 29.80 26.45
CA SER A 3 -22.39 29.74 25.66
C SER A 3 -21.98 28.29 25.41
N SER A 4 -21.83 27.94 24.14
CA SER A 4 -21.15 26.72 23.68
C SER A 4 -19.71 26.73 24.19
N SER A 5 -19.44 25.91 25.21
CA SER A 5 -18.09 25.53 25.63
C SER A 5 -17.38 24.86 24.43
N PRO A 6 -16.06 25.05 24.23
CA PRO A 6 -15.35 24.33 23.17
C PRO A 6 -15.46 22.83 23.44
N ASP A 7 -15.84 22.06 22.40
CA ASP A 7 -16.04 20.60 22.47
C ASP A 7 -14.83 19.90 23.13
N GLU A 8 -15.01 19.48 24.38
CA GLU A 8 -13.99 18.74 25.13
C GLU A 8 -14.02 17.28 24.64
N LEU A 9 -12.91 16.82 24.04
CA LEU A 9 -12.79 15.48 23.48
C LEU A 9 -13.02 14.42 24.56
N SER A 10 -13.79 13.39 24.25
CA SER A 10 -13.96 12.25 25.15
C SER A 10 -12.63 11.53 25.42
N PRO A 11 -12.49 10.82 26.56
CA PRO A 11 -11.27 10.04 26.85
C PRO A 11 -10.90 9.05 25.74
N ARG A 12 -11.90 8.48 25.06
CA ARG A 12 -11.68 7.58 23.93
C ARG A 12 -11.13 8.31 22.71
N GLU A 13 -11.67 9.48 22.38
CA GLU A 13 -11.20 10.28 21.25
C GLU A 13 -9.77 10.77 21.47
N SER A 14 -9.47 11.27 22.67
CA SER A 14 -8.11 11.67 23.06
C SER A 14 -7.11 10.50 22.92
N PHE A 15 -7.48 9.30 23.39
CA PHE A 15 -6.66 8.10 23.23
C PHE A 15 -6.44 7.72 21.75
N LEU A 16 -7.49 7.75 20.93
CA LEU A 16 -7.37 7.41 19.50
C LEU A 16 -6.53 8.43 18.73
N LEU A 17 -6.65 9.71 19.06
CA LEU A 17 -5.83 10.78 18.48
C LEU A 17 -4.35 10.61 18.82
N GLU A 18 -4.02 10.29 20.07
CA GLU A 18 -2.64 10.00 20.49
C GLU A 18 -2.08 8.81 19.72
N ARG A 19 -2.83 7.71 19.64
CA ARG A 19 -2.41 6.49 18.91
C ARG A 19 -2.27 6.74 17.42
N SER A 20 -3.17 7.51 16.83
CA SER A 20 -3.12 7.91 15.43
C SER A 20 -1.85 8.72 15.16
N SER A 21 -1.56 9.71 16.00
CA SER A 21 -0.34 10.54 15.90
C SER A 21 0.93 9.70 15.96
N ILE A 22 1.04 8.77 16.92
CA ILE A 22 2.20 7.87 17.03
C ILE A 22 2.36 6.99 15.77
N ALA A 23 1.27 6.42 15.27
CA ALA A 23 1.30 5.57 14.09
C ALA A 23 1.67 6.34 12.82
N LEU A 24 1.12 7.54 12.65
CA LEU A 24 1.41 8.42 11.52
C LEU A 24 2.85 8.92 11.54
N ASN A 25 3.36 9.33 12.70
CA ASN A 25 4.76 9.75 12.82
C ASN A 25 5.72 8.62 12.47
N ARG A 26 5.47 7.39 12.98
CA ARG A 26 6.26 6.21 12.60
C ARG A 26 6.22 5.94 11.10
N PHE A 27 5.03 6.07 10.48
CA PHE A 27 4.89 5.86 9.05
C PHE A 27 5.61 6.95 8.24
N ASP A 28 5.50 8.21 8.68
CA ASP A 28 6.16 9.35 8.05
C ASP A 28 7.70 9.21 8.18
N ASP A 29 8.22 8.71 9.31
CA ASP A 29 9.64 8.38 9.51
C ASP A 29 10.16 7.31 8.53
N GLU A 30 9.38 6.26 8.26
CA GLU A 30 9.72 5.23 7.25
C GLU A 30 9.52 5.74 5.80
N THR A 31 8.77 6.83 5.59
CA THR A 31 8.46 7.38 4.25
C THR A 31 9.63 8.20 3.70
N PRO A 32 10.15 7.89 2.48
CA PRO A 32 11.20 8.70 1.86
C PRO A 32 10.80 10.17 1.68
N ASP A 33 11.73 11.10 1.94
CA ASP A 33 11.47 12.54 1.96
C ASP A 33 10.78 13.08 0.69
N ILE A 34 11.17 12.57 -0.48
CA ILE A 34 10.60 12.97 -1.77
C ILE A 34 9.08 12.71 -1.85
N TYR A 35 8.55 11.75 -1.10
CA TYR A 35 7.13 11.38 -1.08
C TYR A 35 6.38 11.99 0.11
N ARG A 36 7.07 12.68 1.02
CA ARG A 36 6.43 13.39 2.15
C ARG A 36 5.70 14.65 1.70
N ARG A 37 6.06 15.23 0.56
CA ARG A 37 5.39 16.41 0.00
C ARG A 37 3.90 16.14 -0.26
N PRO A 38 3.00 17.09 0.02
CA PRO A 38 1.58 16.93 -0.28
C PRO A 38 1.37 16.84 -1.79
N ILE A 39 0.42 16.00 -2.21
CA ILE A 39 -0.09 15.92 -3.57
C ILE A 39 -1.60 15.77 -3.51
N GLU A 40 -2.26 16.23 -4.56
CA GLU A 40 -3.67 15.91 -4.79
C GLU A 40 -3.81 14.44 -5.19
N LEU A 41 -4.70 13.73 -4.51
CA LEU A 41 -4.99 12.32 -4.81
C LEU A 41 -6.13 12.26 -5.84
N PRO A 42 -6.11 11.29 -6.77
CA PRO A 42 -7.21 11.08 -7.69
C PRO A 42 -8.52 10.79 -6.95
N GLU A 43 -9.66 11.19 -7.52
CA GLU A 43 -10.99 10.92 -6.97
C GLU A 43 -11.21 9.41 -6.71
N ALA A 44 -10.74 8.55 -7.61
CA ALA A 44 -10.81 7.09 -7.43
C ALA A 44 -10.06 6.61 -6.17
N VAL A 45 -8.96 7.26 -5.80
CA VAL A 45 -8.22 6.96 -4.56
C VAL A 45 -9.00 7.48 -3.35
N HIS A 46 -9.61 8.67 -3.43
CA HIS A 46 -10.50 9.16 -2.39
C HIS A 46 -11.68 8.23 -2.15
N ALA A 47 -12.34 7.75 -3.22
CA ALA A 47 -13.42 6.78 -3.14
C ALA A 47 -12.95 5.44 -2.54
N TRP A 48 -11.75 4.97 -2.90
CA TRP A 48 -11.16 3.77 -2.31
C TRP A 48 -10.91 3.92 -0.80
N ILE A 49 -10.40 5.08 -0.34
CA ILE A 49 -10.20 5.39 1.09
C ILE A 49 -11.56 5.49 1.80
N ALA A 50 -12.56 6.12 1.18
CA ALA A 50 -13.91 6.22 1.73
C ALA A 50 -14.58 4.85 1.89
N GLY A 51 -14.27 3.90 1.01
CA GLY A 51 -14.57 2.47 1.15
C GLY A 51 -13.69 1.73 2.16
N TRP A 52 -13.00 2.46 3.05
CA TRP A 52 -12.08 1.99 4.09
C TRP A 52 -10.83 1.25 3.59
N GLY A 53 -10.57 1.27 2.28
CA GLY A 53 -9.48 0.54 1.66
C GLY A 53 -9.48 -0.96 1.97
N GLY A 54 -10.67 -1.56 2.17
CA GLY A 54 -10.79 -3.00 2.46
C GLY A 54 -10.49 -3.90 1.26
N ARG A 55 -10.33 -3.32 0.06
CA ARG A 55 -9.94 -4.02 -1.18
C ARG A 55 -8.52 -3.61 -1.56
N SER A 56 -7.87 -4.40 -2.40
CA SER A 56 -6.57 -4.01 -2.94
C SER A 56 -6.71 -2.88 -3.95
N LEU A 57 -5.65 -2.11 -4.17
CA LEU A 57 -5.59 -0.98 -5.09
C LEU A 57 -4.40 -1.15 -6.04
N PHE A 58 -4.66 -1.02 -7.35
CA PHE A 58 -3.63 -1.09 -8.38
C PHE A 58 -3.49 0.27 -9.05
N LEU A 59 -2.32 0.89 -8.90
CA LEU A 59 -1.98 2.17 -9.51
C LEU A 59 -1.11 1.91 -10.74
N THR A 60 -1.63 2.23 -11.93
CA THR A 60 -0.93 2.06 -13.21
C THR A 60 -0.83 3.37 -13.97
N GLY A 61 0.00 3.43 -15.00
CA GLY A 61 0.23 4.63 -15.81
C GLY A 61 1.68 4.75 -16.27
N ALA A 62 1.96 5.74 -17.12
CA ALA A 62 3.29 5.96 -17.67
C ALA A 62 4.36 6.23 -16.60
N ILE A 63 5.63 6.11 -16.97
CA ILE A 63 6.74 6.45 -16.09
C ILE A 63 6.66 7.94 -15.73
N GLY A 64 6.92 8.29 -14.47
CA GLY A 64 6.99 9.69 -14.05
C GLY A 64 5.67 10.36 -13.65
N VAL A 65 4.52 9.74 -13.89
CA VAL A 65 3.18 10.33 -13.58
C VAL A 65 2.85 10.42 -12.08
N GLY A 66 3.71 9.91 -11.20
CA GLY A 66 3.55 10.01 -9.75
C GLY A 66 2.89 8.81 -9.05
N LYS A 67 2.94 7.60 -9.64
CA LYS A 67 2.37 6.36 -9.07
C LYS A 67 2.85 6.08 -7.65
N THR A 68 4.17 6.04 -7.43
CA THR A 68 4.79 5.79 -6.13
C THR A 68 4.41 6.85 -5.09
N HIS A 69 4.42 8.13 -5.48
CA HIS A 69 4.03 9.23 -4.57
C HIS A 69 2.56 9.10 -4.16
N THR A 70 1.69 8.81 -5.13
CA THR A 70 0.27 8.53 -4.89
C THR A 70 0.11 7.37 -3.92
N ALA A 71 0.81 6.25 -4.13
CA ALA A 71 0.75 5.09 -3.23
C ALA A 71 1.17 5.39 -1.78
N TRP A 72 2.27 6.13 -1.58
CA TRP A 72 2.71 6.54 -0.23
C TRP A 72 1.65 7.39 0.47
N LYS A 73 1.07 8.36 -0.25
CA LYS A 73 -0.01 9.18 0.29
C LYS A 73 -1.28 8.37 0.55
N THR A 74 -1.62 7.43 -0.31
CA THR A 74 -2.74 6.51 -0.08
C THR A 74 -2.52 5.66 1.17
N CYS A 75 -1.32 5.12 1.40
CA CYS A 75 -0.99 4.36 2.60
C CYS A 75 -1.19 5.20 3.87
N ARG A 76 -0.70 6.46 3.85
CA ARG A 76 -0.86 7.38 4.97
C ARG A 76 -2.33 7.70 5.25
N ARG A 77 -3.12 8.04 4.21
CA ARG A 77 -4.56 8.32 4.34
C ARG A 77 -5.35 7.09 4.77
N TRP A 78 -4.96 5.91 4.31
CA TRP A 78 -5.54 4.64 4.77
C TRP A 78 -5.29 4.43 6.26
N LEU A 79 -4.07 4.72 6.74
CA LEU A 79 -3.72 4.63 8.15
C LEU A 79 -4.56 5.59 9.00
N GLU A 80 -4.68 6.84 8.57
CA GLU A 80 -5.55 7.84 9.22
C GLU A 80 -6.99 7.32 9.34
N ALA A 81 -7.53 6.75 8.25
CA ALA A 81 -8.89 6.23 8.22
C ALA A 81 -9.13 5.09 9.24
N GLN A 82 -8.10 4.31 9.61
CA GLN A 82 -8.22 3.26 10.63
C GLN A 82 -8.46 3.81 12.04
N TYR A 83 -8.14 5.08 12.28
CA TYR A 83 -8.42 5.79 13.53
C TYR A 83 -9.65 6.69 13.42
N GLY A 84 -10.35 6.66 12.27
CA GLY A 84 -11.50 7.50 12.01
C GLY A 84 -12.70 7.19 12.91
N PRO A 85 -13.60 8.17 13.11
CA PRO A 85 -14.81 7.97 13.89
C PRO A 85 -15.69 6.86 13.28
N GLY A 86 -16.29 6.03 14.13
CA GLY A 86 -17.16 4.93 13.70
C GLY A 86 -16.46 3.60 13.38
N GLN A 87 -15.12 3.54 13.37
CA GLN A 87 -14.39 2.27 13.28
C GLN A 87 -14.24 1.60 14.65
N PRO A 88 -14.49 0.28 14.76
CA PRO A 88 -14.03 -0.48 15.91
C PRO A 88 -12.50 -0.46 15.92
N TRP A 89 -11.92 -0.02 17.03
CA TRP A 89 -10.47 0.02 17.17
C TRP A 89 -9.90 -1.40 17.22
N GLN A 90 -9.05 -1.74 16.26
CA GLN A 90 -8.45 -3.07 16.09
C GLN A 90 -6.96 -3.11 16.51
N GLY A 91 -6.48 -2.08 17.19
CA GLY A 91 -5.08 -1.93 17.59
C GLY A 91 -4.32 -0.92 16.73
N SER A 92 -3.01 -1.13 16.58
CA SER A 92 -2.16 -0.30 15.73
C SER A 92 -1.93 -0.99 14.39
N PRO A 93 -2.52 -0.50 13.29
CA PRO A 93 -2.34 -1.12 11.98
C PRO A 93 -0.87 -1.12 11.56
N VAL A 94 -0.44 -2.21 10.95
CA VAL A 94 0.92 -2.38 10.44
C VAL A 94 0.91 -2.31 8.92
N ILE A 95 1.66 -1.33 8.40
CA ILE A 95 1.93 -1.19 6.98
C ILE A 95 3.36 -1.66 6.71
N LYS A 96 3.56 -2.40 5.63
CA LYS A 96 4.90 -2.64 5.10
C LYS A 96 4.97 -2.28 3.62
N ALA A 97 5.98 -1.50 3.27
CA ALA A 97 6.27 -1.06 1.91
C ALA A 97 7.57 -1.72 1.42
N TYR A 98 7.54 -2.25 0.21
CA TYR A 98 8.73 -2.81 -0.46
C TYR A 98 8.76 -2.38 -1.90
N ARG A 99 9.96 -2.04 -2.40
CA ARG A 99 10.22 -2.05 -3.84
C ARG A 99 10.29 -3.49 -4.31
N SER A 100 9.72 -3.79 -5.48
CA SER A 100 9.68 -5.15 -6.04
C SER A 100 11.06 -5.79 -6.12
N THR A 101 12.08 -5.05 -6.56
CA THR A 101 13.47 -5.52 -6.65
C THR A 101 14.02 -5.98 -5.30
N ALA A 102 13.83 -5.16 -4.25
CA ALA A 102 14.26 -5.50 -2.89
C ALA A 102 13.46 -6.66 -2.31
N LEU A 103 12.14 -6.71 -2.58
CA LEU A 103 11.30 -7.82 -2.17
C LEU A 103 11.74 -9.13 -2.82
N PHE A 104 12.01 -9.12 -4.12
CA PHE A 104 12.38 -10.31 -4.87
C PHE A 104 13.73 -10.85 -4.44
N ASP A 105 14.68 -9.96 -4.16
CA ASP A 105 16.00 -10.30 -3.61
C ASP A 105 15.87 -10.94 -2.21
N ALA A 106 15.08 -10.34 -1.32
CA ALA A 106 14.83 -10.88 0.02
C ALA A 106 14.04 -12.20 0.05
N LEU A 107 13.41 -12.57 -1.06
CA LEU A 107 12.67 -13.84 -1.23
C LEU A 107 13.47 -14.93 -1.94
N ARG A 108 14.73 -14.68 -2.28
CA ARG A 108 15.59 -15.67 -2.93
C ARG A 108 15.89 -16.87 -2.00
N PRO A 109 16.19 -18.05 -2.57
CA PRO A 109 16.41 -19.26 -1.79
C PRO A 109 17.69 -19.23 -0.95
N ASP A 110 18.66 -18.39 -1.33
CA ASP A 110 19.95 -18.19 -0.64
C ASP A 110 19.88 -17.16 0.48
N ALA A 111 18.70 -16.59 0.75
CA ALA A 111 18.48 -15.80 1.96
C ALA A 111 18.85 -16.64 3.21
N PRO A 112 19.39 -16.01 4.28
CA PRO A 112 19.79 -16.75 5.47
C PRO A 112 18.68 -17.66 5.99
N GLU A 113 19.06 -18.83 6.51
CA GLU A 113 18.12 -19.91 6.81
C GLU A 113 16.97 -19.43 7.70
N GLY A 114 15.74 -19.58 7.20
CA GLY A 114 14.52 -19.19 7.90
C GLY A 114 14.08 -17.74 7.69
N GLU A 115 14.95 -16.82 7.24
CA GLU A 115 14.60 -15.40 7.05
C GLU A 115 13.56 -15.21 5.94
N GLY A 116 13.75 -15.84 4.79
CA GLY A 116 12.78 -15.74 3.67
C GLY A 116 11.40 -16.28 4.07
N ARG A 117 11.33 -17.37 4.82
CA ARG A 117 10.07 -17.93 5.32
C ARG A 117 9.43 -17.03 6.39
N ALA A 118 10.23 -16.45 7.28
CA ALA A 118 9.74 -15.48 8.26
C ALA A 118 9.20 -14.22 7.57
N LEU A 119 9.87 -13.76 6.52
CA LEU A 119 9.43 -12.63 5.69
C LEU A 119 8.09 -12.94 5.03
N VAL A 120 7.94 -14.08 4.34
CA VAL A 120 6.65 -14.50 3.75
C VAL A 120 5.53 -14.45 4.79
N LYS A 121 5.73 -15.10 5.95
CA LYS A 121 4.74 -15.10 7.05
C LYS A 121 4.43 -13.70 7.57
N LYS A 122 5.41 -12.81 7.62
CA LYS A 122 5.24 -11.41 8.03
C LYS A 122 4.39 -10.67 6.99
N LEU A 123 4.72 -10.77 5.71
CA LEU A 123 4.00 -10.09 4.61
C LEU A 123 2.58 -10.61 4.41
N GLN A 124 2.31 -11.87 4.76
CA GLN A 124 0.94 -12.41 4.83
C GLN A 124 0.10 -11.78 5.96
N LYS A 125 0.75 -11.28 7.02
CA LYS A 125 0.10 -10.85 8.27
C LYS A 125 -0.10 -9.37 8.45
N VAL A 126 0.70 -8.52 7.81
CA VAL A 126 0.54 -7.06 7.89
C VAL A 126 -0.83 -6.63 7.38
N ASP A 127 -1.38 -5.57 7.96
CA ASP A 127 -2.73 -5.09 7.65
C ASP A 127 -2.78 -4.51 6.22
N LEU A 128 -1.74 -3.78 5.83
CA LEU A 128 -1.57 -3.28 4.47
C LEU A 128 -0.16 -3.58 3.95
N LEU A 129 -0.08 -4.14 2.75
CA LEU A 129 1.18 -4.38 2.03
C LEU A 129 1.23 -3.48 0.81
N PHE A 130 2.23 -2.61 0.75
CA PHE A 130 2.54 -1.80 -0.43
C PHE A 130 3.71 -2.43 -1.18
N VAL A 131 3.49 -2.83 -2.44
CA VAL A 131 4.53 -3.28 -3.35
C VAL A 131 4.72 -2.25 -4.45
N ASP A 132 5.85 -1.55 -4.41
CA ASP A 132 6.21 -0.52 -5.35
C ASP A 132 6.91 -1.10 -6.58
N ASP A 133 6.48 -0.64 -7.75
CA ASP A 133 7.10 -0.85 -9.06
C ASP A 133 7.18 -2.33 -9.44
N LEU A 134 6.05 -3.05 -9.40
CA LEU A 134 6.00 -4.50 -9.53
C LEU A 134 6.58 -5.05 -10.85
N ALA A 135 6.66 -4.22 -11.89
CA ALA A 135 7.21 -4.57 -13.20
C ALA A 135 8.67 -4.16 -13.41
N ALA A 136 9.33 -3.60 -12.39
CA ALA A 136 10.74 -3.21 -12.48
C ALA A 136 11.71 -4.40 -12.70
N ALA A 137 11.32 -5.62 -12.33
CA ALA A 137 12.13 -6.80 -12.52
C ALA A 137 11.27 -8.05 -12.73
N ARG A 138 11.85 -9.08 -13.36
CA ARG A 138 11.24 -10.40 -13.47
C ARG A 138 11.69 -11.28 -12.28
N PRO A 139 10.77 -11.77 -11.43
CA PRO A 139 11.11 -12.69 -10.36
C PRO A 139 11.55 -14.05 -10.91
N SER A 140 12.46 -14.72 -10.20
CA SER A 140 12.79 -16.14 -10.45
C SER A 140 11.58 -17.04 -10.20
N SER A 141 11.58 -18.28 -10.71
CA SER A 141 10.50 -19.25 -10.44
C SER A 141 10.28 -19.46 -8.94
N TRP A 142 11.36 -19.56 -8.16
CA TRP A 142 11.28 -19.63 -6.70
C TRP A 142 10.61 -18.38 -6.10
N THR A 143 11.03 -17.19 -6.52
CA THR A 143 10.44 -15.93 -6.06
C THR A 143 8.96 -15.85 -6.41
N GLN A 144 8.55 -16.32 -7.60
CA GLN A 144 7.14 -16.38 -8.02
C GLN A 144 6.31 -17.26 -7.09
N GLU A 145 6.84 -18.41 -6.66
CA GLU A 145 6.17 -19.27 -5.67
C GLU A 145 5.96 -18.54 -4.34
N ARG A 146 6.99 -17.83 -3.84
CA ARG A 146 6.88 -17.06 -2.59
C ARG A 146 5.90 -15.90 -2.70
N LEU A 147 5.91 -15.18 -3.83
CA LEU A 147 4.93 -14.12 -4.09
C LEU A 147 3.50 -14.68 -4.14
N PHE A 148 3.32 -15.84 -4.78
CA PHE A 148 2.03 -16.51 -4.82
C PHE A 148 1.57 -16.88 -3.40
N GLU A 149 2.42 -17.46 -2.56
CA GLU A 149 2.11 -17.75 -1.15
C GLU A 149 1.68 -16.48 -0.38
N ILE A 150 2.34 -15.33 -0.64
CA ILE A 150 2.00 -14.06 0.01
C ILE A 150 0.62 -13.58 -0.45
N PHE A 151 0.39 -13.48 -1.77
CA PHE A 151 -0.84 -12.91 -2.30
C PHE A 151 -2.06 -13.82 -2.13
N ASP A 152 -1.88 -15.14 -2.23
CA ASP A 152 -2.96 -16.10 -2.02
C ASP A 152 -3.49 -16.06 -0.58
N GLU A 153 -2.62 -16.08 0.42
CA GLU A 153 -3.03 -15.98 1.84
C GLU A 153 -3.69 -14.62 2.14
N ARG A 154 -3.17 -13.53 1.56
CA ARG A 154 -3.76 -12.20 1.70
C ARG A 154 -5.13 -12.12 1.03
N TYR A 155 -5.31 -12.76 -0.13
CA TYR A 155 -6.60 -12.87 -0.80
C TYR A 155 -7.60 -13.64 0.08
N ILE A 156 -7.24 -14.82 0.58
CA ILE A 156 -8.09 -15.65 1.45
C ILE A 156 -8.53 -14.88 2.70
N ARG A 157 -7.61 -14.12 3.31
CA ARG A 157 -7.89 -13.33 4.53
C ARG A 157 -8.41 -11.92 4.26
N ARG A 158 -8.66 -11.55 3.00
CA ARG A 158 -9.11 -10.20 2.59
C ARG A 158 -8.21 -9.08 3.13
N ARG A 159 -6.89 -9.29 3.12
CA ARG A 159 -5.90 -8.27 3.52
C ARG A 159 -5.48 -7.45 2.30
N PRO A 160 -5.75 -6.14 2.27
CA PRO A 160 -5.55 -5.31 1.08
C PRO A 160 -4.07 -5.17 0.71
N VAL A 161 -3.79 -5.03 -0.58
CA VAL A 161 -2.47 -4.62 -1.09
C VAL A 161 -2.59 -3.33 -1.88
N ILE A 162 -1.58 -2.47 -1.83
CA ILE A 162 -1.40 -1.38 -2.78
C ILE A 162 -0.25 -1.78 -3.70
N ILE A 163 -0.45 -1.66 -5.00
CA ILE A 163 0.57 -1.98 -6.00
C ILE A 163 0.73 -0.78 -6.91
N THR A 164 1.97 -0.44 -7.24
CA THR A 164 2.29 0.44 -8.36
C THR A 164 2.93 -0.38 -9.48
N CYS A 165 2.55 -0.09 -10.72
CA CYS A 165 3.06 -0.78 -11.89
C CYS A 165 3.06 0.15 -13.09
N ASP A 166 4.01 0.03 -14.00
CA ASP A 166 4.05 0.78 -15.26
C ASP A 166 3.32 0.07 -16.41
N VAL A 167 2.97 -1.21 -16.24
CA VAL A 167 2.14 -1.96 -17.18
C VAL A 167 0.69 -2.06 -16.73
N LEU A 168 -0.19 -2.40 -17.67
CA LEU A 168 -1.59 -2.69 -17.37
C LEU A 168 -1.72 -4.06 -16.69
N PRO A 169 -2.79 -4.28 -15.89
CA PRO A 169 -3.05 -5.58 -15.26
C PRO A 169 -3.09 -6.77 -16.23
N SER A 170 -3.52 -6.55 -17.47
CA SER A 170 -3.55 -7.57 -18.53
C SER A 170 -2.15 -8.09 -18.91
N GLN A 171 -1.10 -7.28 -18.71
CA GLN A 171 0.29 -7.61 -19.01
C GLN A 171 1.04 -8.18 -17.80
N LEU A 172 0.43 -8.15 -16.62
CA LEU A 172 1.08 -8.54 -15.37
C LEU A 172 1.47 -10.03 -15.34
N SER A 173 0.75 -10.88 -16.09
CA SER A 173 1.06 -12.31 -16.22
C SER A 173 2.46 -12.56 -16.76
N GLU A 174 2.94 -11.73 -17.69
CA GLU A 174 4.29 -11.84 -18.27
C GLU A 174 5.39 -11.42 -17.29
N VAL A 175 5.03 -10.59 -16.32
CA VAL A 175 5.94 -10.03 -15.31
C VAL A 175 6.03 -10.97 -14.11
N THR A 176 4.90 -11.31 -13.49
CA THR A 176 4.87 -12.02 -12.21
C THR A 176 4.52 -13.50 -12.32
N GLY A 177 4.21 -13.97 -13.52
CA GLY A 177 3.66 -15.30 -13.76
C GLY A 177 2.12 -15.35 -13.60
N PRO A 178 1.47 -16.36 -14.18
CA PRO A 178 0.01 -16.42 -14.32
C PRO A 178 -0.72 -16.54 -12.98
N ARG A 179 -0.16 -17.27 -12.00
CA ARG A 179 -0.80 -17.49 -10.69
C ARG A 179 -0.85 -16.21 -9.86
N VAL A 180 0.25 -15.47 -9.82
CA VAL A 180 0.33 -14.18 -9.11
C VAL A 180 -0.58 -13.16 -9.79
N ALA A 181 -0.50 -13.05 -11.12
CA ALA A 181 -1.34 -12.11 -11.87
C ALA A 181 -2.83 -12.39 -11.68
N SER A 182 -3.24 -13.66 -11.69
CA SER A 182 -4.64 -14.06 -11.42
C SER A 182 -5.11 -13.62 -10.03
N ARG A 183 -4.31 -13.83 -8.98
CA ARG A 183 -4.67 -13.37 -7.63
C ARG A 183 -4.74 -11.86 -7.53
N LEU A 184 -3.78 -11.15 -8.12
CA LEU A 184 -3.78 -9.69 -8.11
C LEU A 184 -4.97 -9.11 -8.88
N ALA A 185 -5.36 -9.73 -10.00
CA ALA A 185 -6.56 -9.35 -10.73
C ALA A 185 -7.84 -9.52 -9.90
N GLU A 186 -7.99 -10.62 -9.16
CA GLU A 186 -9.12 -10.83 -8.25
C GLU A 186 -9.12 -9.85 -7.06
N MET A 187 -7.96 -9.65 -6.45
CA MET A 187 -7.78 -8.77 -5.29
C MET A 187 -8.04 -7.30 -5.63
N CYS A 188 -7.54 -6.85 -6.79
CA CYS A 188 -7.69 -5.46 -7.24
C CYS A 188 -9.04 -5.25 -7.92
N GLY A 189 -9.54 -6.21 -8.70
CA GLY A 189 -10.85 -6.19 -9.34
C GLY A 189 -11.17 -4.84 -9.99
N ASN A 190 -12.02 -4.05 -9.32
CA ASN A 190 -12.51 -2.75 -9.80
C ASN A 190 -11.69 -1.55 -9.28
N SER A 191 -10.67 -1.78 -8.46
CA SER A 191 -9.81 -0.77 -7.85
C SER A 191 -8.52 -0.59 -8.65
N ILE A 192 -8.65 -0.40 -9.96
CA ILE A 192 -7.54 -0.08 -10.85
C ILE A 192 -7.63 1.41 -11.17
N VAL A 193 -6.58 2.17 -10.83
CA VAL A 193 -6.50 3.61 -11.09
C VAL A 193 -5.39 3.85 -12.09
N LEU A 194 -5.78 4.33 -13.28
CA LEU A 194 -4.85 4.83 -14.27
C LEU A 194 -4.48 6.27 -13.93
N LEU A 195 -3.20 6.51 -13.70
CA LEU A 195 -2.63 7.83 -13.48
C LEU A 195 -2.11 8.37 -14.80
N GLU A 196 -2.69 9.46 -15.23
CA GLU A 196 -2.32 10.18 -16.45
C GLU A 196 -1.70 11.54 -16.10
N GLY A 197 -0.90 12.06 -17.02
CA GLY A 197 -0.25 13.36 -16.88
C GLY A 197 1.19 13.37 -17.39
N PRO A 198 1.84 14.55 -17.36
CA PRO A 198 3.23 14.68 -17.75
C PRO A 198 4.17 13.99 -16.76
N ASP A 199 5.39 13.69 -17.20
CA ASP A 199 6.45 13.21 -16.31
C ASP A 199 6.80 14.30 -15.28
N ARG A 200 6.39 14.07 -14.03
CA ARG A 200 6.59 15.01 -12.92
C ARG A 200 8.05 15.12 -12.49
N ARG A 201 8.92 14.21 -12.95
CA ARG A 201 10.37 14.26 -12.72
C ARG A 201 11.04 15.28 -13.63
N GLN A 202 10.46 15.57 -14.80
CA GLN A 202 10.99 16.55 -15.75
C GLN A 202 10.64 17.99 -15.35
N GLY A 203 9.50 18.21 -14.67
CA GLY A 203 9.10 19.53 -14.17
C GLY A 203 9.84 20.01 -12.91
N ALA A 204 10.66 19.16 -12.27
CA ALA A 204 11.51 19.55 -11.14
C ALA A 204 12.90 20.05 -11.57
N ALA A 205 13.18 20.06 -12.88
CA ALA A 205 14.38 20.63 -13.48
C ALA A 205 14.01 21.96 -14.18
N ALA A 206 13.60 22.96 -13.40
CA ALA A 206 13.55 24.36 -13.78
C ALA A 206 13.51 25.24 -12.52
#